data_AF-A0A6B0XCR5-F1
#
_entry.id   AF-A0A6B0XCR5-F1
#
_cell.length_a   1.000
_cell.length_b   1.000
_cell.length_c   1.000
_cell.angle_alpha   90.00
_cell.angle_beta   90.00
_cell.angle_gamma   90.00
#
_symmetry.space_group_name_H-M   'P 1'
#
loop_
_entity.id
_entity.type
_entity.pdbx_description
1 polymer ?
#
loop_
_entity_poly.entity_id
_entity_poly.type
_entity_poly.pdbx_seq_one_letter_code
_entity_poly.pdbx_strand_id
1 'polypeptide(L)'
;MLLAMTVGISAGLWAAVRRGKIAGLLSMILATAGISIPVFWLALMLVLLLAFYVPLFPVSGRLSTYIYFEPITYFYIIDTLAQGDFAACGDVLWHLFLPALTLGTIPMAVIARMTRASLLDVLGEDYIRTAWAKGLRPRVVIVRHALKNAFIPTLTVIALQFGYLLGGAVITETIFAWPGVGRWLFLAVQARDFRAVQGGVLLLATVFVLANLIADILYGWLYPGFGSDEE
;
A
#
# COMPACT_ATOMS: atom_id res chain seq x y z
N MET A 1 1.66 2.54 0.86
CA MET A 1 0.22 2.27 0.69
C MET A 1 -0.24 2.27 -0.76
N LEU A 2 -0.01 3.33 -1.53
CA LEU A 2 -0.50 3.44 -2.91
C LEU A 2 -0.14 2.22 -3.77
N LEU A 3 1.13 1.78 -3.75
CA LEU A 3 1.59 0.57 -4.45
C LEU A 3 0.83 -0.69 -4.00
N ALA A 4 0.58 -0.84 -2.70
CA ALA A 4 -0.16 -1.97 -2.15
C ALA A 4 -1.64 -1.95 -2.56
N MET A 5 -2.27 -0.78 -2.61
CA MET A 5 -3.65 -0.61 -3.08
C MET A 5 -3.75 -0.93 -4.57
N THR A 6 -2.91 -0.34 -5.41
CA THR A 6 -2.98 -0.53 -6.87
C THR A 6 -2.74 -1.98 -7.25
N VAL A 7 -1.67 -2.59 -6.75
CA VAL A 7 -1.34 -3.99 -7.06
C VAL A 7 -2.31 -4.94 -6.36
N GLY A 8 -2.64 -4.70 -5.10
CA GLY A 8 -3.52 -5.55 -4.30
C GLY A 8 -4.93 -5.63 -4.88
N ILE A 9 -5.57 -4.49 -5.15
CA ILE A 9 -6.93 -4.44 -5.74
C ILE A 9 -6.92 -5.11 -7.11
N SER A 10 -5.92 -4.82 -7.96
CA SER A 10 -5.80 -5.40 -9.29
C SER A 10 -5.62 -6.92 -9.25
N ALA A 11 -4.74 -7.42 -8.37
CA ALA A 11 -4.51 -8.85 -8.18
C ALA A 11 -5.75 -9.55 -7.63
N GLY A 12 -6.44 -8.95 -6.65
CA GLY A 12 -7.67 -9.48 -6.07
C GLY A 12 -8.80 -9.58 -7.10
N LEU A 13 -9.01 -8.52 -7.89
CA LEU A 13 -9.95 -8.49 -9.01
C LEU A 13 -9.62 -9.59 -10.03
N TRP A 14 -8.35 -9.70 -10.44
CA TRP A 14 -7.92 -10.69 -11.43
C TRP A 14 -8.13 -12.13 -10.93
N ALA A 15 -7.82 -12.38 -9.65
CA ALA A 15 -7.99 -13.68 -9.02
C ALA A 15 -9.47 -14.08 -8.83
N ALA A 16 -10.36 -13.11 -8.60
CA ALA A 16 -11.80 -13.33 -8.50
C ALA A 16 -12.42 -13.63 -9.87
N VAL A 17 -12.07 -12.87 -10.91
CA VAL A 17 -12.58 -13.09 -12.28
C VAL A 17 -12.10 -14.42 -12.85
N ARG A 18 -10.90 -14.88 -12.46
CA ARG A 18 -10.33 -16.18 -12.85
C ARG A 18 -10.51 -17.26 -11.77
N ARG A 19 -11.56 -17.17 -10.94
CA ARG A 19 -11.87 -18.21 -9.95
C ARG A 19 -11.93 -19.60 -10.60
N GLY A 20 -11.27 -20.57 -9.98
CA GLY A 20 -11.18 -21.95 -10.49
C GLY A 20 -10.09 -22.18 -11.53
N LYS A 21 -9.38 -21.14 -11.99
CA LYS A 21 -8.22 -21.29 -12.89
C LYS A 21 -6.91 -21.24 -12.10
N ILE A 22 -5.89 -21.92 -12.62
CA ILE A 22 -4.54 -21.98 -12.03
C ILE A 22 -3.98 -20.57 -11.79
N ALA A 23 -4.20 -19.63 -12.71
CA ALA A 23 -3.75 -18.24 -12.55
C ALA A 23 -4.30 -17.57 -11.27
N GLY A 24 -5.58 -17.79 -10.95
CA GLY A 24 -6.18 -17.25 -9.72
C GLY A 24 -5.64 -17.95 -8.46
N LEU A 25 -5.39 -19.27 -8.54
CA LEU A 25 -4.78 -20.02 -7.46
C LEU A 25 -3.34 -19.55 -7.18
N LEU A 26 -2.51 -19.44 -8.23
CA LEU A 26 -1.13 -18.98 -8.12
C LEU A 26 -1.03 -17.58 -7.53
N SER A 27 -1.89 -16.64 -7.95
CA SER A 27 -1.90 -15.30 -7.36
C SER A 27 -2.16 -15.30 -5.85
N MET A 28 -3.00 -16.22 -5.37
CA MET A 28 -3.35 -16.32 -3.95
C MET A 28 -2.28 -17.05 -3.15
N ILE A 29 -1.64 -18.07 -3.73
CA ILE A 29 -0.48 -18.73 -3.14
C ILE A 29 0.66 -17.73 -2.99
N LEU A 30 0.98 -16.99 -4.05
CA LEU A 30 2.04 -15.96 -4.02
C LEU A 30 1.74 -14.87 -2.99
N ALA A 31 0.50 -14.37 -2.95
CA ALA A 31 0.10 -13.38 -1.94
C ALA A 31 0.26 -13.92 -0.51
N THR A 32 -0.15 -15.17 -0.25
CA THR A 32 -0.06 -15.77 1.08
C THR A 32 1.40 -16.07 1.47
N ALA A 33 2.20 -16.58 0.54
CA ALA A 33 3.62 -16.81 0.73
C ALA A 33 4.37 -15.50 1.06
N GLY A 34 4.01 -14.40 0.39
CA GLY A 34 4.59 -13.09 0.67
C GLY A 34 4.34 -12.59 2.09
N ILE A 35 3.21 -12.95 2.72
CA ILE A 35 2.92 -12.61 4.12
C ILE A 35 3.80 -13.44 5.08
N SER A 36 4.16 -14.66 4.71
CA SER A 36 4.97 -15.55 5.55
C SER A 36 6.44 -15.17 5.60
N ILE A 37 6.91 -14.34 4.67
CA ILE A 37 8.30 -13.89 4.63
C ILE A 37 8.47 -12.69 5.56
N PRO A 38 9.40 -12.73 6.54
CA PRO A 38 9.68 -11.57 7.38
C PRO A 38 10.12 -10.35 6.56
N VAL A 39 9.55 -9.18 6.85
CA VAL A 39 9.80 -7.94 6.08
C VAL A 39 11.28 -7.58 6.02
N PHE A 40 12.01 -7.73 7.13
CA PHE A 40 13.45 -7.45 7.16
C PHE A 40 14.23 -8.37 6.20
N TRP A 41 13.86 -9.66 6.17
CA TRP A 41 14.54 -10.64 5.34
C TRP A 41 14.24 -10.37 3.87
N LEU A 42 12.98 -10.08 3.55
CA LEU A 42 12.56 -9.68 2.20
C LEU A 42 13.29 -8.42 1.73
N ALA A 43 13.47 -7.42 2.59
CA ALA A 43 14.26 -6.23 2.30
C ALA A 43 15.72 -6.55 2.01
N LEU A 44 16.37 -7.34 2.87
CA LEU A 44 17.76 -7.75 2.65
C LEU A 44 17.94 -8.57 1.36
N MET A 45 17.01 -9.46 1.05
CA MET A 45 17.04 -10.25 -0.19
C MET A 45 16.81 -9.38 -1.42
N LEU A 46 15.92 -8.41 -1.37
CA LEU A 46 15.68 -7.49 -2.48
C LEU A 46 16.91 -6.62 -2.76
N VAL A 47 17.57 -6.11 -1.71
CA VAL A 47 18.85 -5.39 -1.85
C VAL A 47 19.91 -6.32 -2.46
N LEU A 48 20.08 -7.53 -1.91
CA LEU A 48 21.09 -8.47 -2.36
C LEU A 48 20.89 -8.86 -3.83
N LEU A 49 19.68 -9.24 -4.23
CA LEU A 49 19.41 -9.72 -5.58
C LEU A 49 19.34 -8.57 -6.59
N LEU A 50 18.56 -7.54 -6.29
CA LEU A 50 18.22 -6.52 -7.29
C LEU A 50 19.13 -5.30 -7.26
N ALA A 51 19.82 -5.03 -6.15
CA ALA A 51 20.78 -3.91 -6.08
C ALA A 51 22.23 -4.37 -6.17
N PHE A 52 22.59 -5.53 -5.59
CA PHE A 52 23.97 -6.01 -5.60
C PHE A 52 24.28 -6.96 -6.78
N TYR A 53 23.48 -8.01 -7.01
CA TYR A 53 23.77 -8.99 -8.07
C TYR A 53 23.31 -8.57 -9.48
N VAL A 54 22.10 -7.99 -9.61
CA VAL A 54 21.52 -7.57 -10.91
C VAL A 54 21.76 -6.08 -11.25
N PRO A 55 22.50 -5.35 -10.40
CA PRO A 55 22.40 -3.89 -10.17
C PRO A 55 21.28 -3.13 -10.92
N LEU A 56 20.03 -3.51 -10.69
CA LEU A 56 18.87 -2.84 -11.27
C LEU A 56 18.46 -1.61 -10.44
N PHE A 57 18.53 -1.73 -9.11
CA PHE A 57 18.11 -0.68 -8.17
C PHE A 57 19.29 -0.19 -7.32
N PRO A 58 19.19 1.01 -6.75
CA PRO A 58 20.20 1.52 -5.83
C PRO A 58 20.17 0.73 -4.52
N VAL A 59 21.34 0.62 -3.90
CA VAL A 59 21.53 -0.17 -2.68
C VAL A 59 20.92 0.52 -1.46
N SER A 60 21.01 1.85 -1.38
CA SER A 60 20.55 2.62 -0.23
C SER A 60 20.45 4.13 -0.53
N GLY A 61 19.84 4.88 0.38
CA GLY A 61 19.74 6.33 0.30
C GLY A 61 18.48 6.84 -0.41
N ARG A 62 18.41 8.15 -0.60
CA ARG A 62 17.27 8.86 -1.23
C ARG A 62 17.53 9.37 -2.64
N LEU A 63 18.80 9.58 -2.95
CA LEU A 63 19.31 10.14 -4.19
C LEU A 63 20.68 9.55 -4.45
N SER A 64 21.01 9.40 -5.72
CA SER A 64 22.34 9.06 -6.20
C SER A 64 23.36 10.15 -5.85
N THR A 65 24.57 9.76 -5.47
CA THR A 65 25.65 10.68 -5.04
C THR A 65 26.09 11.69 -6.10
N TYR A 66 25.81 11.43 -7.38
CA TYR A 66 26.16 12.31 -8.50
C TYR A 66 25.07 13.36 -8.82
N ILE A 67 23.93 13.35 -8.12
CA ILE A 67 22.86 14.33 -8.28
C ILE A 67 22.92 15.30 -7.09
N TYR A 68 23.31 16.54 -7.37
CA TYR A 68 23.30 17.60 -6.37
C TYR A 68 21.92 18.27 -6.36
N PHE A 69 21.22 18.12 -5.25
CA PHE A 69 19.87 18.63 -5.07
C PHE A 69 19.72 19.27 -3.69
N GLU A 70 19.28 20.53 -3.64
CA GLU A 70 19.00 21.24 -2.39
C GLU A 70 17.49 21.18 -2.08
N PRO A 71 17.07 20.38 -1.08
CA PRO A 71 15.66 20.26 -0.72
C PRO A 71 15.15 21.53 -0.02
N ILE A 72 13.94 21.96 -0.36
CA ILE A 72 13.27 23.12 0.24
C ILE A 72 12.42 22.67 1.43
N THR A 73 11.55 21.68 1.20
CA THR A 73 10.61 21.15 2.21
C THR A 73 11.06 19.82 2.82
N TYR A 74 12.11 19.21 2.26
CA TYR A 74 12.58 17.86 2.56
C TYR A 74 11.61 16.73 2.16
N PHE A 75 10.54 17.07 1.43
CA PHE A 75 9.76 16.11 0.67
C PHE A 75 10.35 15.99 -0.73
N TYR A 76 11.32 15.09 -0.90
CA TYR A 76 12.15 14.98 -2.11
C TYR A 76 11.34 14.87 -3.41
N ILE A 77 10.23 14.12 -3.43
CA ILE A 77 9.35 14.02 -4.60
C ILE A 77 8.70 15.36 -4.94
N ILE A 78 8.23 16.09 -3.93
CA ILE A 78 7.56 17.37 -4.12
C ILE A 78 8.57 18.42 -4.53
N ASP A 79 9.72 18.47 -3.85
CA ASP A 79 10.77 19.46 -4.12
C ASP A 79 11.36 19.27 -5.53
N THR A 80 11.63 18.03 -5.96
CA THR A 80 12.16 17.76 -7.31
C THR A 80 11.17 18.15 -8.41
N LEU A 81 9.87 17.87 -8.21
CA LEU A 81 8.82 18.30 -9.14
C LEU A 81 8.63 19.83 -9.14
N ALA A 82 8.68 20.47 -7.98
CA ALA A 82 8.51 21.92 -7.85
C ALA A 82 9.67 22.69 -8.50
N GLN A 83 10.89 22.15 -8.43
CA GLN A 83 12.08 22.72 -9.06
C GLN A 83 12.21 22.34 -10.55
N GLY A 84 11.36 21.45 -11.05
CA GLY A 84 11.36 21.02 -12.46
C GLY A 84 12.48 20.03 -12.83
N ASP A 85 13.17 19.46 -11.85
CA ASP A 85 14.22 18.47 -12.09
C ASP A 85 13.62 17.06 -12.18
N PHE A 86 13.22 16.69 -13.40
CA PHE A 86 12.65 15.37 -13.68
C PHE A 86 13.68 14.24 -13.57
N ALA A 87 14.98 14.52 -13.73
CA ALA A 87 16.03 13.52 -13.59
C ALA A 87 16.19 13.13 -12.12
N ALA A 88 16.28 14.12 -11.23
CA ALA A 88 16.30 13.90 -9.79
C ALA A 88 15.00 13.23 -9.31
N CYS A 89 13.83 13.63 -9.82
CA CYS A 89 12.56 12.99 -9.47
C CYS A 89 12.54 11.49 -9.84
N GLY A 90 13.00 11.14 -11.05
CA GLY A 90 13.13 9.75 -11.49
C GLY A 90 14.06 8.94 -10.59
N ASP A 91 15.20 9.52 -10.20
CA ASP A 91 16.16 8.89 -9.29
C ASP A 91 15.58 8.66 -7.89
N VAL A 92 14.88 9.65 -7.31
CA VAL A 92 14.17 9.51 -6.03
C VAL A 92 13.14 8.37 -6.08
N LEU A 93 12.36 8.29 -7.16
CA LEU A 93 11.36 7.22 -7.35
C LEU A 93 12.03 5.85 -7.47
N TRP A 94 13.19 5.79 -8.13
CA TRP A 94 13.97 4.56 -8.26
C TRP A 94 14.52 4.08 -6.92
N HIS A 95 15.02 5.00 -6.08
CA HIS A 95 15.43 4.71 -4.70
C HIS A 95 14.26 4.33 -3.79
N LEU A 96 13.06 4.86 -4.04
CA LEU A 96 11.88 4.58 -3.23
C LEU A 96 11.22 3.23 -3.57
N PHE A 97 11.46 2.68 -4.76
CA PHE A 97 10.74 1.51 -5.25
C PHE A 97 10.93 0.27 -4.37
N LEU A 98 12.18 -0.11 -4.05
CA LEU A 98 12.46 -1.27 -3.19
C LEU A 98 11.89 -1.11 -1.76
N PRO A 99 12.13 0.02 -1.05
CA PRO A 99 11.48 0.26 0.24
C PRO A 99 9.94 0.21 0.18
N ALA A 100 9.35 0.76 -0.88
CA ALA A 100 7.90 0.76 -1.05
C ALA A 100 7.36 -0.65 -1.32
N LEU A 101 8.10 -1.47 -2.08
CA LEU A 101 7.75 -2.85 -2.34
C LEU A 101 7.85 -3.71 -1.08
N THR A 102 8.94 -3.57 -0.31
CA THR A 102 9.15 -4.35 0.92
C THR A 102 8.08 -4.11 1.95
N LEU A 103 7.84 -2.83 2.24
CA LEU A 103 6.85 -2.39 3.21
C LEU A 103 5.42 -2.59 2.69
N GLY A 104 5.22 -2.54 1.38
CA GLY A 104 3.95 -2.78 0.71
C GLY A 104 3.54 -4.24 0.57
N THR A 105 4.45 -5.21 0.77
CA THR A 105 4.19 -6.63 0.48
C THR A 105 3.02 -7.19 1.32
N ILE A 106 3.04 -6.98 2.63
CA ILE A 106 1.99 -7.46 3.55
C ILE A 106 0.64 -6.83 3.21
N PRO A 107 0.48 -5.48 3.19
CA PRO A 107 -0.82 -4.89 2.91
C PRO A 107 -1.31 -5.21 1.50
N MET A 108 -0.41 -5.34 0.50
CA MET A 108 -0.78 -5.74 -0.85
C MET A 108 -1.48 -7.10 -0.86
N ALA A 109 -0.92 -8.09 -0.15
CA ALA A 109 -1.50 -9.42 -0.05
C ALA A 109 -2.83 -9.42 0.72
N VAL A 110 -2.91 -8.67 1.81
CA VAL A 110 -4.15 -8.55 2.60
C VAL A 110 -5.26 -7.87 1.79
N ILE A 111 -4.95 -6.77 1.10
CA ILE A 111 -5.88 -6.04 0.23
C ILE A 111 -6.34 -6.94 -0.92
N ALA A 112 -5.43 -7.69 -1.56
CA ALA A 112 -5.79 -8.61 -2.64
C ALA A 112 -6.75 -9.71 -2.18
N ARG A 113 -6.50 -10.31 -1.00
CA ARG A 113 -7.36 -11.33 -0.41
C ARG A 113 -8.74 -10.78 -0.07
N MET A 114 -8.80 -9.60 0.54
CA MET A 114 -10.07 -8.97 0.89
C MET A 114 -10.87 -8.62 -0.36
N THR A 115 -10.23 -7.96 -1.33
CA THR A 115 -10.86 -7.59 -2.61
C THR A 115 -11.43 -8.83 -3.30
N ARG A 116 -10.68 -9.95 -3.33
CA ARG A 116 -11.17 -11.19 -3.91
C ARG A 116 -12.36 -11.76 -3.16
N ALA A 117 -12.29 -11.87 -1.83
CA ALA A 117 -13.35 -12.44 -1.02
C ALA A 117 -14.65 -11.64 -1.23
N SER A 118 -14.59 -10.33 -1.02
CA SER A 118 -15.74 -9.43 -1.18
C SER A 118 -16.29 -9.44 -2.61
N LEU A 119 -15.44 -9.54 -3.64
CA LEU A 119 -15.93 -9.62 -5.02
C LEU A 119 -16.64 -10.94 -5.31
N LEU A 120 -16.17 -12.05 -4.75
CA LEU A 120 -16.81 -13.34 -4.92
C LEU A 120 -18.16 -13.43 -4.21
N ASP A 121 -18.29 -12.80 -3.04
CA ASP A 121 -19.56 -12.71 -2.31
C ASP A 121 -20.55 -11.87 -3.13
N VAL A 122 -20.15 -10.68 -3.56
CA VAL A 122 -20.98 -9.78 -4.36
C VAL A 122 -21.40 -10.39 -5.70
N LEU A 123 -20.52 -11.14 -6.38
CA LEU A 123 -20.87 -11.80 -7.64
C LEU A 123 -21.96 -12.88 -7.47
N GLY A 124 -22.20 -13.35 -6.24
CA GLY A 124 -23.26 -14.31 -5.92
C GLY A 124 -24.66 -13.71 -5.81
N GLU A 125 -24.75 -12.39 -5.69
CA GLU A 125 -25.98 -11.62 -5.39
C GLU A 125 -26.99 -11.58 -6.54
N ASP A 126 -28.28 -11.47 -6.20
CA ASP A 126 -29.38 -11.52 -7.17
C ASP A 126 -29.43 -10.30 -8.10
N TYR A 127 -29.02 -9.11 -7.62
CA TYR A 127 -28.95 -7.93 -8.49
C TYR A 127 -27.85 -8.07 -9.55
N ILE A 128 -26.77 -8.80 -9.26
CA ILE A 128 -25.73 -9.13 -10.24
C ILE A 128 -26.25 -10.14 -11.25
N ARG A 129 -26.97 -11.18 -10.82
CA ARG A 129 -27.65 -12.13 -11.74
C ARG A 129 -28.62 -11.42 -12.67
N THR A 130 -29.38 -10.46 -12.14
CA THR A 130 -30.27 -9.61 -12.92
C THR A 130 -29.49 -8.77 -13.95
N ALA A 131 -28.35 -8.21 -13.57
CA ALA A 131 -27.48 -7.47 -14.48
C ALA A 131 -26.95 -8.34 -15.63
N TRP A 132 -26.61 -9.61 -15.36
CA TRP A 132 -26.26 -10.60 -16.39
C TRP A 132 -27.43 -10.91 -17.31
N ALA A 133 -28.64 -11.14 -16.75
CA ALA A 133 -29.84 -11.44 -17.53
C ALA A 133 -30.26 -10.29 -18.46
N LYS A 134 -29.96 -9.04 -18.08
CA LYS A 134 -30.13 -7.85 -18.94
C LYS A 134 -29.11 -7.75 -20.08
N GLY A 135 -28.18 -8.71 -20.22
CA GLY A 135 -27.19 -8.75 -21.30
C GLY A 135 -26.06 -7.73 -21.16
N LEU A 136 -25.83 -7.18 -19.95
CA LEU A 136 -24.73 -6.25 -19.73
C LEU A 136 -23.38 -6.94 -19.97
N ARG A 137 -22.44 -6.21 -20.57
CA ARG A 137 -21.09 -6.73 -20.86
C ARG A 137 -20.40 -7.16 -19.55
N PRO A 138 -19.65 -8.27 -19.53
CA PRO A 138 -18.97 -8.77 -18.32
C PRO A 138 -18.13 -7.73 -17.59
N ARG A 139 -17.38 -6.91 -18.33
CA ARG A 139 -16.55 -5.84 -17.76
C ARG A 139 -17.36 -4.79 -17.02
N VAL A 140 -18.56 -4.46 -17.52
CA VAL A 140 -19.45 -3.47 -16.88
C VAL A 140 -20.03 -4.04 -15.60
N VAL A 141 -20.51 -5.29 -15.63
CA VAL A 141 -21.02 -5.98 -14.43
C VAL A 141 -19.95 -6.05 -13.34
N ILE A 142 -18.73 -6.46 -13.71
CA ILE A 142 -17.64 -6.60 -12.75
C ILE A 142 -17.17 -5.25 -12.21
N VAL A 143 -16.81 -4.29 -13.06
CA VAL A 143 -16.16 -3.04 -12.60
C VAL A 143 -17.16 -2.07 -12.00
N ARG A 144 -18.36 -1.94 -12.60
CA ARG A 144 -19.32 -0.91 -12.20
C ARG A 144 -20.30 -1.36 -11.12
N HIS A 145 -20.69 -2.64 -11.13
CA HIS A 145 -21.68 -3.15 -10.17
C HIS A 145 -21.01 -3.95 -9.05
N ALA A 146 -20.20 -4.96 -9.39
CA ALA A 146 -19.64 -5.84 -8.38
C ALA A 146 -18.48 -5.21 -7.58
N LEU A 147 -17.49 -4.63 -8.27
CA LEU A 147 -16.30 -4.07 -7.64
C LEU A 147 -16.62 -2.86 -6.77
N LYS A 148 -17.57 -2.01 -7.19
CA LYS A 148 -18.00 -0.87 -6.39
C LYS A 148 -18.46 -1.34 -5.00
N ASN A 149 -19.37 -2.32 -4.95
CA ASN A 149 -19.94 -2.84 -3.70
C ASN A 149 -18.93 -3.68 -2.91
N ALA A 150 -18.09 -4.47 -3.60
CA ALA A 150 -17.01 -5.23 -2.99
C ALA A 150 -15.88 -4.35 -2.41
N PHE A 151 -15.84 -3.06 -2.76
CA PHE A 151 -14.83 -2.15 -2.25
C PHE A 151 -15.09 -1.70 -0.81
N ILE A 152 -16.34 -1.81 -0.32
CA ILE A 152 -16.72 -1.42 1.05
C ILE A 152 -15.81 -2.10 2.09
N PRO A 153 -15.70 -3.44 2.15
CA PRO A 153 -14.87 -4.08 3.16
C PRO A 153 -13.38 -3.88 2.88
N THR A 154 -13.02 -3.70 1.60
CA THR A 154 -11.63 -3.48 1.17
C THR A 154 -11.12 -2.12 1.69
N LEU A 155 -11.95 -1.08 1.68
CA LEU A 155 -11.59 0.25 2.17
C LEU A 155 -11.28 0.23 3.68
N THR A 156 -12.11 -0.44 4.48
CA THR A 156 -11.86 -0.62 5.92
C THR A 156 -10.53 -1.32 6.18
N VAL A 157 -10.24 -2.38 5.42
CA VAL A 157 -8.96 -3.08 5.52
C VAL A 157 -7.79 -2.16 5.15
N ILE A 158 -7.90 -1.35 4.10
CA ILE A 158 -6.87 -0.37 3.72
C ILE A 158 -6.57 0.60 4.88
N ALA A 159 -7.61 1.10 5.55
CA ALA A 159 -7.46 2.00 6.70
C ALA A 159 -6.67 1.36 7.85
N LEU A 160 -7.06 0.14 8.24
CA LEU A 160 -6.36 -0.63 9.27
C LEU A 160 -4.91 -0.93 8.90
N GLN A 161 -4.64 -1.23 7.62
CA GLN A 161 -3.31 -1.53 7.12
C GLN A 161 -2.35 -0.34 7.18
N PHE A 162 -2.85 0.89 7.21
CA PHE A 162 -2.01 2.08 7.39
C PHE A 162 -1.24 2.06 8.71
N GLY A 163 -1.87 1.60 9.80
CA GLY A 163 -1.23 1.50 11.11
C GLY A 163 -0.11 0.45 11.14
N TYR A 164 -0.34 -0.70 10.50
CA TYR A 164 0.66 -1.76 10.40
C TYR A 164 1.92 -1.30 9.63
N LEU A 165 1.78 -0.40 8.66
CA LEU A 165 2.94 0.16 7.97
C LEU A 165 3.87 0.95 8.88
N LEU A 166 3.32 1.68 9.86
CA LEU A 166 4.14 2.48 10.77
C LEU A 166 5.10 1.59 11.57
N GLY A 167 4.66 0.37 11.95
CA GLY A 167 5.51 -0.62 12.59
C GLY A 167 6.61 -1.17 11.67
N GLY A 168 6.27 -1.49 10.42
CA GLY A 168 7.24 -1.98 9.42
C GLY A 168 8.20 -0.91 8.88
N ALA A 169 7.83 0.37 9.01
CA ALA A 169 8.60 1.51 8.51
C ALA A 169 9.95 1.62 9.18
N VAL A 170 10.03 1.44 10.50
CA VAL A 170 11.29 1.56 11.26
C VAL A 170 12.38 0.64 10.69
N ILE A 171 12.02 -0.62 10.44
CA ILE A 171 12.94 -1.63 9.91
C ILE A 171 13.32 -1.29 8.47
N THR A 172 12.33 -0.93 7.65
CA THR A 172 12.54 -0.62 6.23
C THR A 172 13.44 0.61 6.07
N GLU A 173 13.18 1.68 6.80
CA GLU A 173 13.98 2.92 6.82
C GLU A 173 15.43 2.66 7.24
N THR A 174 15.63 1.72 8.16
CA THR A 174 16.97 1.34 8.63
C THR A 174 17.74 0.57 7.56
N ILE A 175 17.11 -0.45 6.95
CA ILE A 175 17.77 -1.31 5.96
C ILE A 175 18.14 -0.53 4.69
N PHE A 176 17.23 0.27 4.16
CA PHE A 176 17.46 1.05 2.93
C PHE A 176 18.22 2.35 3.18
N ALA A 177 18.61 2.63 4.42
CA ALA A 177 19.16 3.92 4.84
C ALA A 177 18.33 5.11 4.34
N TRP A 178 17.00 4.97 4.33
CA TRP A 178 16.07 6.02 3.97
C TRP A 178 15.64 6.71 5.26
N PRO A 179 16.14 7.92 5.58
CA PRO A 179 15.79 8.58 6.83
C PRO A 179 14.28 8.75 6.94
N GLY A 180 13.72 8.64 8.13
CA GLY A 180 12.29 8.79 8.34
C GLY A 180 11.95 8.86 9.81
N VAL A 181 10.67 9.04 10.10
CA VAL A 181 10.18 9.22 11.47
C VAL A 181 10.36 7.96 12.28
N GLY A 182 10.25 6.77 11.67
CA GLY A 182 10.40 5.49 12.36
C GLY A 182 11.82 5.27 12.88
N ARG A 183 12.83 5.45 12.01
CA ARG A 183 14.23 5.38 12.37
C ARG A 183 14.62 6.47 13.36
N TRP A 184 14.09 7.69 13.20
CA TRP A 184 14.33 8.77 14.17
C TRP A 184 13.81 8.42 15.57
N LEU A 185 12.58 7.90 15.67
CA LEU A 185 12.00 7.42 16.92
C LEU A 185 12.83 6.28 17.54
N PHE A 186 13.28 5.32 16.73
CA PHE A 186 14.12 4.22 17.19
C PHE A 186 15.43 4.72 17.81
N LEU A 187 16.08 5.70 17.18
CA LEU A 187 17.29 6.32 17.70
C LEU A 187 17.02 7.10 19.01
N ALA A 188 15.89 7.81 19.10
CA ALA A 188 15.48 8.50 20.32
C ALA A 188 15.26 7.54 21.50
N VAL A 189 14.66 6.36 21.23
CA VAL A 189 14.51 5.30 22.24
C VAL A 189 15.88 4.80 22.72
N GLN A 190 16.82 4.55 21.81
CA GLN A 190 18.18 4.13 22.18
C GLN A 190 18.92 5.19 22.99
N ALA A 191 18.76 6.47 22.64
CA ALA A 191 19.34 7.60 23.36
C ALA A 191 18.65 7.89 24.70
N ARG A 192 17.56 7.16 25.04
CA ARG A 192 16.70 7.41 26.20
C ARG A 192 16.16 8.84 26.24
N ASP A 193 15.96 9.45 25.08
CA ASP A 193 15.35 10.77 24.96
C ASP A 193 13.83 10.65 25.03
N PHE A 194 13.31 10.61 26.27
CA PHE A 194 11.88 10.46 26.52
C PHE A 194 11.03 11.58 25.89
N ARG A 195 11.58 12.80 25.74
CA ARG A 195 10.85 13.93 25.16
C ARG A 195 10.67 13.73 23.66
N ALA A 196 11.73 13.35 22.96
CA ALA A 196 11.67 13.03 21.53
C ALA A 196 10.74 11.82 21.26
N VAL A 197 10.82 10.77 22.08
CA VAL A 197 9.93 9.60 21.97
C VAL A 197 8.47 9.99 22.14
N GLN A 198 8.13 10.75 23.19
CA GLN A 198 6.76 11.19 23.43
C GLN A 198 6.22 12.06 22.28
N GLY A 199 7.01 13.03 21.81
CA GLY A 199 6.64 13.88 20.68
C GLY A 199 6.42 13.09 19.39
N GLY A 200 7.30 12.14 19.09
CA GLY A 200 7.17 11.30 17.90
C GLY A 200 5.99 10.34 17.97
N VAL A 201 5.74 9.72 19.12
CA VAL A 201 4.56 8.86 19.32
C VAL A 201 3.27 9.67 19.16
N LEU A 202 3.19 10.88 19.74
CA LEU A 202 2.04 11.77 19.55
C LEU A 202 1.83 12.12 18.07
N LEU A 203 2.90 12.51 17.37
CA LEU A 203 2.84 12.82 15.94
C LEU A 203 2.32 11.63 15.12
N LEU A 204 2.88 10.43 15.34
CA LEU A 204 2.42 9.22 14.65
C LEU A 204 0.97 8.87 14.99
N ALA A 205 0.56 9.02 16.24
CA ALA A 205 -0.82 8.79 16.67
C ALA A 205 -1.78 9.77 15.99
N THR A 206 -1.45 11.06 15.94
CA THR A 206 -2.25 12.07 15.23
C THR A 206 -2.36 11.76 13.74
N VAL A 207 -1.25 11.44 13.07
CA VAL A 207 -1.27 11.06 11.64
C VAL A 207 -2.11 9.81 11.41
N PHE A 208 -2.02 8.82 12.29
CA PHE A 208 -2.82 7.60 12.20
C PHE A 208 -4.32 7.89 12.37
N VAL A 209 -4.71 8.70 13.35
CA VAL A 209 -6.11 9.11 13.56
C VAL A 209 -6.63 9.90 12.35
N LEU A 210 -5.85 10.84 11.82
CA LEU A 210 -6.22 11.60 10.62
C LEU A 210 -6.38 10.71 9.40
N ALA A 211 -5.50 9.71 9.21
CA ALA A 211 -5.60 8.77 8.11
C ALA A 211 -6.88 7.91 8.20
N ASN A 212 -7.25 7.44 9.39
CA ASN A 212 -8.49 6.70 9.59
C ASN A 212 -9.72 7.60 9.39
N LEU A 213 -9.69 8.83 9.91
CA LEU A 213 -10.77 9.80 9.69
C LEU A 213 -10.99 10.08 8.21
N ILE A 214 -9.91 10.24 7.43
CA ILE A 214 -10.01 10.39 5.97
C ILE A 214 -10.65 9.15 5.34
N ALA A 215 -10.29 7.95 5.78
CA ALA A 215 -10.88 6.72 5.26
C ALA A 215 -12.37 6.61 5.59
N ASP A 216 -12.78 7.00 6.80
CA ASP A 216 -14.18 7.00 7.23
C ASP A 216 -15.01 8.05 6.47
N ILE A 217 -14.45 9.24 6.21
CA ILE A 217 -15.08 10.25 5.37
C ILE A 217 -15.21 9.76 3.92
N LEU A 218 -14.15 9.14 3.37
CA LEU A 218 -14.20 8.54 2.04
C LEU A 218 -15.25 7.44 1.96
N TYR A 219 -15.43 6.65 3.01
CA TYR A 219 -16.48 5.65 3.12
C TYR A 219 -17.87 6.29 3.04
N GLY A 220 -18.14 7.31 3.87
CA GLY A 220 -19.42 8.04 3.86
C GLY A 220 -19.70 8.72 2.52
N TRP A 221 -18.67 9.24 1.84
CA TRP A 221 -18.83 9.84 0.52
C TRP A 221 -19.06 8.81 -0.61
N LEU A 222 -18.41 7.64 -0.55
CA LEU A 222 -18.64 6.57 -1.53
C LEU A 222 -20.04 5.96 -1.41
N TYR A 223 -20.61 5.97 -0.19
CA TYR A 223 -21.90 5.36 0.14
C TYR A 223 -22.78 6.24 1.06
N PRO A 224 -23.37 7.32 0.52
CA PRO A 224 -24.25 8.21 1.29
C PRO A 224 -25.62 7.58 1.65
N GLY A 225 -25.95 6.37 1.17
CA GLY A 225 -27.29 5.76 1.27
C GLY A 225 -27.49 4.72 2.38
N PHE A 226 -26.50 4.46 3.24
CA PHE A 226 -26.64 3.43 4.28
C PHE A 226 -27.46 3.87 5.52
N GLY A 227 -28.04 5.07 5.51
CA GLY A 227 -28.81 5.62 6.62
C GLY A 227 -30.30 5.84 6.33
N SER A 228 -30.83 5.42 5.18
CA SER A 228 -32.24 5.66 4.79
C SER A 228 -33.12 4.42 4.70
N ASP A 229 -32.56 3.22 4.89
CA ASP A 229 -33.26 1.95 4.62
C ASP A 229 -33.54 1.13 5.91
N GLU A 230 -33.34 1.73 7.09
CA GLU A 230 -33.69 1.13 8.41
C GLU A 230 -34.83 1.86 9.15
N GLU A 231 -35.65 2.67 8.46
CA GLU A 231 -36.93 3.18 8.99
C GLU A 231 -38.15 2.69 8.20
#